data_AF-A0A9K3LH29-F1
#
_entry.id   AF-A0A9K3LH29-F1
#
_cell.length_a   1.000
_cell.length_b   1.000
_cell.length_c   1.000
_cell.angle_alpha   90.00
_cell.angle_beta   90.00
_cell.angle_gamma   90.00
#
_symmetry.space_group_name_H-M   'P 1'
#
loop_
_entity.id
_entity.type
_entity.pdbx_description
1 polymer ?
#
loop_
_entity_poly.entity_id
_entity_poly.type
_entity_poly.pdbx_seq_one_letter_code
_entity_poly.pdbx_strand_id
1 'polypeptide(L)'
;MPFQNYTHYGGIQHPRGLCITQTPHRFPSFSHRLHLLLSTATEQLLDSVLTAKRNAAKALFVAATTATSHGVIAATESERFRFWTHWQNFLQNTFPMYQPILSNYPLPTRLALLGSFAAFIRAGQHQPANKQVSAQTVLLALRAIYQTHMLDGQPDPLADEKGQRHIILKRQIENYRRHDPPPKRKLALPHLAIKYLNVTRADNNPRYQAIHDLCTIAWFYLLRVGEYTHTTHTARRRTIQFRLEDVTLWNHAQVLHSTLPLQTLLSQCTAATLRISNQKNGRRNQVIHQEATHDVTCPISCNHPPYPAHPPTHV
;
A
#
# COMPACT_ATOMS: atom_id res chain seq x y z
N MET A 1 35.27 14.09 -54.93
CA MET A 1 34.69 15.15 -55.78
C MET A 1 34.66 14.62 -57.21
N PRO A 2 33.62 14.81 -58.05
CA PRO A 2 32.33 15.51 -57.87
C PRO A 2 31.10 14.58 -58.03
N PHE A 3 29.97 14.83 -57.35
CA PHE A 3 28.74 15.50 -57.83
C PHE A 3 28.07 14.92 -59.09
N GLN A 4 26.82 14.46 -58.93
CA GLN A 4 25.75 14.78 -59.88
C GLN A 4 24.39 14.86 -59.18
N ASN A 5 23.81 16.06 -59.23
CA ASN A 5 22.47 16.43 -58.82
C ASN A 5 21.46 15.99 -59.89
N TYR A 6 20.23 15.67 -59.46
CA TYR A 6 19.03 16.03 -60.21
C TYR A 6 17.95 16.55 -59.25
N THR A 7 17.53 17.77 -59.53
CA THR A 7 16.48 18.55 -58.87
C THR A 7 15.29 18.69 -59.81
N HIS A 8 14.07 18.48 -59.31
CA HIS A 8 12.83 19.24 -59.58
C HIS A 8 11.65 18.55 -58.88
N TYR A 9 10.53 19.14 -58.47
CA TYR A 9 10.11 20.47 -57.97
C TYR A 9 8.62 20.26 -57.58
N GLY A 10 8.11 21.01 -56.60
CA GLY A 10 6.67 21.04 -56.22
C GLY A 10 6.46 20.60 -54.77
N GLY A 11 6.36 21.46 -53.75
CA GLY A 11 5.77 22.79 -53.72
C GLY A 11 4.28 22.68 -53.40
N ILE A 12 3.89 22.86 -52.12
CA ILE A 12 2.63 23.48 -51.63
C ILE A 12 2.74 23.71 -50.11
N GLN A 13 2.97 24.98 -49.78
CA GLN A 13 2.33 25.84 -48.76
C GLN A 13 2.09 25.33 -47.32
N HIS A 14 2.78 25.98 -46.38
CA HIS A 14 2.28 26.26 -45.04
C HIS A 14 1.13 27.27 -45.06
N PRO A 15 0.20 27.19 -44.09
CA PRO A 15 -0.15 28.39 -43.33
C PRO A 15 0.08 28.19 -41.83
N ARG A 16 0.48 29.32 -41.23
CA ARG A 16 0.79 29.52 -39.83
C ARG A 16 -0.48 29.49 -38.97
N GLY A 17 -0.31 29.06 -37.72
CA GLY A 17 -0.95 29.68 -36.57
C GLY A 17 -2.28 29.06 -36.14
N LEU A 18 -2.20 28.13 -35.20
CA LEU A 18 -3.25 28.00 -34.18
C LEU A 18 -2.60 27.69 -32.83
N CYS A 19 -2.85 28.64 -31.93
CA CYS A 19 -2.40 28.74 -30.55
C CYS A 19 -2.78 27.46 -29.79
N ILE A 20 -1.81 26.58 -29.53
CA ILE A 20 -1.98 25.49 -28.58
C ILE A 20 -1.86 26.12 -27.19
N THR A 21 -2.99 26.55 -26.65
CA THR A 21 -3.11 26.78 -25.21
C THR A 21 -2.98 25.42 -24.52
N GLN A 22 -1.74 25.06 -24.18
CA GLN A 22 -1.45 24.00 -23.23
C GLN A 22 -2.09 24.41 -21.90
N THR A 23 -3.30 23.93 -21.65
CA THR A 23 -3.83 23.87 -20.29
C THR A 23 -3.14 22.72 -19.59
N PRO A 24 -2.35 22.95 -18.53
CA PRO A 24 -1.85 21.85 -17.74
C PRO A 24 -3.05 21.28 -16.99
N HIS A 25 -3.50 20.09 -17.38
CA HIS A 25 -4.30 19.25 -16.50
C HIS A 25 -3.42 18.88 -15.30
N ARG A 26 -3.34 19.82 -14.34
CA ARG A 26 -3.03 19.53 -12.95
C ARG A 26 -4.07 18.49 -12.51
N PHE A 27 -3.65 17.25 -12.40
CA PHE A 27 -4.27 16.33 -11.46
C PHE A 27 -4.39 17.08 -10.13
N PRO A 28 -5.59 17.28 -9.59
CA PRO A 28 -5.68 17.86 -8.27
C PRO A 28 -4.92 16.93 -7.33
N SER A 29 -3.87 17.47 -6.73
CA SER A 29 -3.24 16.89 -5.55
C SER A 29 -4.38 16.50 -4.62
N PHE A 30 -4.53 15.21 -4.34
CA PHE A 30 -5.44 14.71 -3.32
C PHE A 30 -4.95 15.22 -1.97
N SER A 31 -5.24 16.48 -1.68
CA SER A 31 -5.19 17.04 -0.34
C SER A 31 -6.21 16.24 0.46
N HIS A 32 -5.70 15.54 1.47
CA HIS A 32 -6.41 14.72 2.45
C HIS A 32 -7.38 15.58 3.29
N ARG A 33 -8.36 16.26 2.68
CA ARG A 33 -9.56 16.68 3.38
C ARG A 33 -10.57 15.57 3.17
N LEU A 34 -10.50 14.58 4.06
CA LEU A 34 -11.70 13.83 4.42
C LEU A 34 -12.67 14.89 4.96
N HIS A 35 -13.50 15.46 4.09
CA HIS A 35 -14.77 15.98 4.55
C HIS A 35 -15.55 14.75 4.99
N LEU A 36 -15.38 14.39 6.27
CA LEU A 36 -16.27 13.50 6.98
C LEU A 36 -17.62 14.20 7.02
N LEU A 37 -18.36 14.10 5.90
CA LEU A 37 -19.75 14.48 5.86
C LEU A 37 -20.44 13.60 6.90
N LEU A 38 -21.10 14.26 7.85
CA LEU A 38 -21.96 13.61 8.81
C LEU A 38 -23.03 12.85 8.03
N SER A 39 -23.34 11.63 8.45
CA SER A 39 -24.44 10.89 7.83
C SER A 39 -25.75 11.63 8.09
N THR A 40 -26.74 11.45 7.21
CA THR A 40 -28.07 12.05 7.36
C THR A 40 -28.69 11.72 8.73
N ALA A 41 -28.41 10.53 9.28
CA ALA A 41 -28.85 10.14 10.62
C ALA A 41 -28.18 10.97 11.73
N THR A 42 -26.88 11.28 11.60
CA THR A 42 -26.19 12.14 12.57
C THR A 42 -26.64 13.60 12.49
N GLU A 43 -27.04 14.08 11.31
CA GLU A 43 -27.65 15.41 11.15
C GLU A 43 -29.04 15.48 11.81
N GLN A 44 -29.88 14.47 11.61
CA GLN A 44 -31.18 14.37 12.29
C GLN A 44 -31.04 14.27 13.82
N LEU A 45 -30.04 13.52 14.30
CA LEU A 45 -29.74 13.47 15.74
C LEU A 45 -29.28 14.82 16.28
N LEU A 46 -28.52 15.61 15.51
CA LEU A 46 -28.11 16.95 15.91
C LEU A 46 -29.28 17.91 16.07
N ASP A 47 -30.42 17.68 15.41
CA ASP A 47 -31.65 18.47 15.59
C ASP A 47 -32.33 18.18 16.94
N SER A 48 -32.12 17.00 17.51
CA SER A 48 -32.63 16.63 18.85
C SER A 48 -31.76 17.14 20.01
N VAL A 49 -30.59 17.73 19.72
CA VAL A 49 -29.64 18.21 20.74
C VAL A 49 -29.96 19.65 21.12
N LEU A 50 -29.96 19.93 22.43
CA LEU A 50 -30.06 21.29 22.96
C LEU A 50 -29.04 22.23 22.27
N THR A 51 -29.49 23.39 21.81
CA THR A 51 -28.67 24.34 21.02
C THR A 51 -27.30 24.62 21.66
N ALA A 52 -27.26 24.79 22.98
CA ALA A 52 -26.01 25.03 23.73
C ALA A 52 -25.00 23.87 23.66
N LYS A 53 -25.45 22.63 23.43
CA LYS A 53 -24.61 21.42 23.36
C LYS A 53 -24.34 20.96 21.93
N ARG A 54 -24.90 21.62 20.91
CA ARG A 54 -24.85 21.20 19.51
C ARG A 54 -23.43 21.10 18.96
N ASN A 55 -22.57 22.08 19.28
CA ASN A 55 -21.16 22.07 18.87
C ASN A 55 -20.37 20.93 19.51
N ALA A 56 -20.60 20.66 20.80
CA ALA A 56 -19.97 19.54 21.50
C ALA A 56 -20.43 18.19 20.93
N ALA A 57 -21.72 18.02 20.67
CA ALA A 57 -22.26 16.82 20.02
C ALA A 57 -21.69 16.62 18.61
N LYS A 58 -21.58 17.70 17.82
CA LYS A 58 -20.94 17.66 16.50
C LYS A 58 -19.49 17.21 16.59
N ALA A 59 -18.72 17.72 17.56
CA ALA A 59 -17.35 17.30 17.79
C ALA A 59 -17.26 15.81 18.15
N LEU A 60 -18.19 15.30 18.97
CA LEU A 60 -18.26 13.87 19.30
C LEU A 60 -18.56 13.00 18.08
N PHE A 61 -19.49 13.41 17.21
CA PHE A 61 -19.76 12.67 15.97
C PHE A 61 -18.55 12.64 15.04
N VAL A 62 -17.87 13.79 14.87
CA VAL A 62 -16.63 13.84 14.07
C VAL A 62 -15.54 12.95 14.68
N ALA A 63 -15.38 12.97 16.01
CA ALA A 63 -14.41 12.12 16.71
C ALA A 63 -14.73 10.63 16.53
N ALA A 64 -16.00 10.24 16.64
CA ALA A 64 -16.46 8.87 16.44
C ALA A 64 -16.20 8.40 15.00
N THR A 65 -16.58 9.19 13.99
CA THR A 65 -16.35 8.80 12.59
C THR A 65 -14.86 8.75 12.25
N THR A 66 -14.07 9.67 12.81
CA THR A 66 -12.60 9.64 12.68
C THR A 66 -12.01 8.36 13.29
N ALA A 67 -12.47 7.97 14.49
CA ALA A 67 -12.02 6.76 15.16
C ALA A 67 -12.38 5.50 14.34
N THR A 68 -13.58 5.44 13.76
CA THR A 68 -14.01 4.35 12.86
C THR A 68 -13.13 4.25 11.62
N SER A 69 -12.88 5.36 10.92
CA SER A 69 -11.94 5.42 9.78
C SER A 69 -10.53 4.96 10.17
N HIS A 70 -10.05 5.38 11.34
CA HIS A 70 -8.74 4.96 11.87
C HIS A 70 -8.66 3.46 12.24
N GLY A 71 -9.80 2.77 12.34
CA GLY A 71 -9.91 1.32 12.53
C GLY A 71 -9.34 0.49 11.38
N VAL A 72 -9.07 1.09 10.21
CA VAL A 72 -8.39 0.46 9.07
C VAL A 72 -7.09 1.20 8.71
N ILE A 73 -6.28 0.62 7.82
CA ILE A 73 -5.09 1.29 7.28
C ILE A 73 -5.56 2.26 6.18
N ALA A 74 -4.94 3.44 6.08
CA ALA A 74 -5.30 4.47 5.11
C ALA A 74 -5.35 3.96 3.65
N ALA A 75 -4.46 3.03 3.29
CA ALA A 75 -4.48 2.41 1.96
C ALA A 75 -5.76 1.60 1.68
N THR A 76 -6.28 0.89 2.69
CA THR A 76 -7.54 0.13 2.56
C THR A 76 -8.74 1.07 2.45
N GLU A 77 -8.73 2.16 3.23
CA GLU A 77 -9.77 3.18 3.16
C GLU A 77 -9.77 3.91 1.80
N SER A 78 -8.58 4.30 1.32
CA SER A 78 -8.41 4.90 0.00
C SER A 78 -8.86 3.98 -1.14
N GLU A 79 -8.57 2.67 -1.05
CA GLU A 79 -9.05 1.70 -2.02
C GLU A 79 -10.58 1.57 -2.02
N ARG A 80 -11.21 1.57 -0.84
CA ARG A 80 -12.67 1.60 -0.72
C ARG A 80 -13.25 2.84 -1.38
N PHE A 81 -12.75 4.03 -1.05
CA PHE A 81 -13.23 5.28 -1.64
C PHE A 81 -13.06 5.31 -3.15
N ARG A 82 -11.91 4.87 -3.66
CA ARG A 82 -11.65 4.80 -5.11
C ARG A 82 -12.69 3.94 -5.84
N PHE A 83 -12.94 2.72 -5.36
CA PHE A 83 -13.92 1.84 -5.97
C PHE A 83 -15.36 2.32 -5.76
N TRP A 84 -15.66 2.99 -4.65
CA TRP A 84 -16.94 3.65 -4.44
C TRP A 84 -17.17 4.77 -5.46
N THR A 85 -16.16 5.62 -5.72
CA THR A 85 -16.24 6.64 -6.78
C THR A 85 -16.44 6.00 -8.15
N HIS A 86 -15.75 4.90 -8.47
CA HIS A 86 -16.00 4.17 -9.72
C HIS A 86 -17.43 3.64 -9.83
N TRP A 87 -18.02 3.17 -8.73
CA TRP A 87 -19.43 2.76 -8.67
C TRP A 87 -20.38 3.92 -8.92
N GLN A 88 -20.17 5.07 -8.28
CA GLN A 88 -20.97 6.28 -8.49
C GLN A 88 -20.89 6.75 -9.94
N ASN A 89 -19.69 6.82 -10.51
CA ASN A 89 -19.48 7.22 -11.90
C ASN A 89 -20.13 6.24 -12.88
N PHE A 90 -20.04 4.94 -12.61
CA PHE A 90 -20.69 3.91 -13.43
C PHE A 90 -22.21 4.11 -13.47
N LEU A 91 -22.85 4.34 -12.31
CA LEU A 91 -24.28 4.61 -12.26
C LEU A 91 -24.63 5.91 -12.98
N GLN A 92 -23.91 7.00 -12.72
CA GLN A 92 -24.18 8.29 -13.35
C GLN A 92 -24.10 8.21 -14.88
N ASN A 93 -23.12 7.47 -15.41
CA ASN A 93 -22.88 7.41 -16.85
C ASN A 93 -23.72 6.37 -17.58
N THR A 94 -24.06 5.24 -16.93
CA THR A 94 -24.73 4.11 -17.59
C THR A 94 -26.18 3.93 -17.13
N PHE A 95 -26.50 4.32 -15.89
CA PHE A 95 -27.79 4.08 -15.24
C PHE A 95 -28.25 5.33 -14.46
N PRO A 96 -28.40 6.51 -15.10
CA PRO A 96 -28.59 7.79 -14.41
C PRO A 96 -29.85 7.86 -13.54
N MET A 97 -30.83 6.97 -13.75
CA MET A 97 -32.05 6.85 -12.93
C MET A 97 -31.84 6.12 -11.61
N TYR A 98 -30.67 5.48 -11.41
CA TYR A 98 -30.38 4.66 -10.24
C TYR A 98 -29.38 5.34 -9.31
N GLN A 99 -29.64 5.25 -8.01
CA GLN A 99 -28.81 5.82 -6.96
C GLN A 99 -27.79 4.79 -6.43
N PRO A 100 -26.64 5.25 -5.87
CA PRO A 100 -25.62 4.36 -5.33
C PRO A 100 -26.06 3.49 -4.15
N ILE A 101 -27.09 3.91 -3.40
CA ILE A 101 -27.64 3.15 -2.28
C ILE A 101 -28.66 2.15 -2.80
N LEU A 102 -28.33 0.86 -2.67
CA LEU A 102 -29.08 -0.21 -3.33
C LEU A 102 -30.29 -0.72 -2.53
N SER A 103 -30.40 -0.39 -1.25
CA SER A 103 -31.43 -0.92 -0.34
C SER A 103 -32.87 -0.64 -0.79
N ASN A 104 -33.07 0.42 -1.57
CA ASN A 104 -34.39 0.87 -2.01
C ASN A 104 -34.89 0.14 -3.27
N TYR A 105 -34.07 -0.70 -3.88
CA TYR A 105 -34.40 -1.37 -5.13
C TYR A 105 -34.76 -2.85 -4.92
N PRO A 106 -35.64 -3.42 -5.76
CA PRO A 106 -35.90 -4.85 -5.75
C PRO A 106 -34.63 -5.68 -5.96
N LEU A 107 -34.57 -6.87 -5.35
CA LEU A 107 -33.40 -7.74 -5.42
C LEU A 107 -32.92 -8.03 -6.86
N PRO A 108 -33.79 -8.34 -7.85
CA PRO A 108 -33.34 -8.59 -9.22
C PRO A 108 -32.58 -7.39 -9.82
N THR A 109 -33.08 -6.17 -9.58
CA THR A 109 -32.45 -4.93 -10.03
C THR A 109 -31.09 -4.72 -9.38
N ARG A 110 -30.99 -4.94 -8.06
CA ARG A 110 -29.71 -4.84 -7.32
C ARG A 110 -28.67 -5.80 -7.91
N LEU A 111 -29.05 -7.06 -8.13
CA LEU A 111 -28.16 -8.07 -8.69
C LEU A 111 -27.73 -7.75 -10.12
N ALA A 112 -28.64 -7.24 -10.95
CA ALA A 112 -28.33 -6.81 -12.31
C ALA A 112 -27.32 -5.65 -12.30
N LEU A 113 -27.52 -4.62 -11.48
CA LEU A 113 -26.60 -3.49 -11.37
C LEU A 113 -25.22 -3.92 -10.86
N LEU A 114 -25.17 -4.75 -9.82
CA LEU A 114 -23.91 -5.27 -9.26
C LEU A 114 -23.18 -6.18 -10.26
N GLY A 115 -23.91 -7.03 -10.98
CA GLY A 115 -23.35 -7.90 -12.01
C GLY A 115 -22.79 -7.10 -13.19
N SER A 116 -23.51 -6.09 -13.64
CA SER A 116 -23.05 -5.18 -14.70
C SER A 116 -21.82 -4.38 -14.26
N PHE A 117 -21.80 -3.89 -13.01
CA PHE A 117 -20.62 -3.22 -12.47
C PHE A 117 -19.41 -4.16 -12.35
N ALA A 118 -19.62 -5.41 -11.92
CA ALA A 118 -18.56 -6.40 -11.89
C ALA A 118 -17.97 -6.65 -13.28
N ALA A 119 -18.80 -6.68 -14.33
CA ALA A 119 -18.36 -6.79 -15.72
C ALA A 119 -17.61 -5.53 -16.20
N PHE A 120 -18.12 -4.33 -15.87
CA PHE A 120 -17.47 -3.04 -16.14
C PHE A 120 -16.07 -2.98 -15.53
N ILE A 121 -15.93 -3.39 -14.25
CA ILE A 121 -14.63 -3.48 -13.59
C ILE A 121 -13.76 -4.52 -14.26
N ARG A 122 -14.26 -5.75 -14.49
CA ARG A 122 -13.52 -6.84 -15.12
C ARG A 122 -12.95 -6.43 -16.47
N ALA A 123 -13.72 -5.74 -17.30
CA ALA A 123 -13.29 -5.23 -18.60
C ALA A 123 -12.24 -4.11 -18.52
N GLY A 124 -12.04 -3.52 -17.34
CA GLY A 124 -11.10 -2.42 -17.16
C GLY A 124 -11.64 -1.07 -17.59
N GLN A 125 -12.94 -0.92 -17.83
CA GLN A 125 -13.54 0.32 -18.33
C GLN A 125 -13.51 1.48 -17.31
N HIS A 126 -13.18 1.18 -16.05
CA HIS A 126 -12.97 2.17 -14.99
C HIS A 126 -11.60 2.87 -15.06
N GLN A 127 -10.70 2.41 -15.94
CA GLN A 127 -9.34 2.93 -16.06
C GLN A 127 -9.05 3.31 -17.53
N PRO A 128 -8.24 4.35 -17.78
CA PRO A 128 -7.96 4.83 -19.15
C PRO A 128 -7.39 3.76 -20.09
N ALA A 129 -6.62 2.82 -19.53
CA ALA A 129 -5.97 1.77 -20.30
C ALA A 129 -6.95 0.68 -20.80
N ASN A 130 -8.20 0.65 -20.33
CA ASN A 130 -9.21 -0.36 -20.70
C ASN A 130 -8.70 -1.81 -20.63
N LYS A 131 -7.77 -2.07 -19.69
CA LYS A 131 -7.14 -3.38 -19.55
C LYS A 131 -7.95 -4.26 -18.61
N GLN A 132 -8.22 -5.48 -19.03
CA GLN A 132 -8.90 -6.47 -18.20
C GLN A 132 -8.17 -6.68 -16.86
N VAL A 133 -8.93 -6.72 -15.75
CA VAL A 133 -8.39 -6.87 -14.39
C VAL A 133 -8.81 -8.19 -13.76
N SER A 134 -8.03 -8.72 -12.82
CA SER A 134 -8.30 -9.99 -12.15
C SER A 134 -9.64 -10.04 -11.42
N ALA A 135 -10.16 -11.25 -11.20
CA ALA A 135 -11.29 -11.52 -10.32
C ALA A 135 -11.09 -10.95 -8.91
N GLN A 136 -9.84 -10.90 -8.42
CA GLN A 136 -9.52 -10.29 -7.13
C GLN A 136 -9.81 -8.78 -7.12
N THR A 137 -9.51 -8.07 -8.21
CA THR A 137 -9.82 -6.64 -8.35
C THR A 137 -11.33 -6.40 -8.38
N VAL A 138 -12.08 -7.23 -9.11
CA VAL A 138 -13.56 -7.18 -9.13
C VAL A 138 -14.14 -7.41 -7.72
N LEU A 139 -13.60 -8.38 -6.99
CA LEU A 139 -13.99 -8.65 -5.60
C LEU A 139 -13.72 -7.47 -4.67
N LEU A 140 -12.61 -6.76 -4.84
CA LEU A 140 -12.31 -5.55 -4.07
C LEU A 140 -13.28 -4.42 -4.41
N ALA A 141 -13.66 -4.28 -5.67
CA ALA A 141 -14.65 -3.28 -6.09
C ALA A 141 -16.04 -3.55 -5.50
N LEU A 142 -16.54 -4.79 -5.60
CA LEU A 142 -17.79 -5.20 -4.95
C LEU A 142 -17.69 -5.06 -3.42
N ARG A 143 -16.52 -5.39 -2.86
CA ARG A 143 -16.26 -5.22 -1.42
C ARG A 143 -16.43 -3.78 -0.96
N ALA A 144 -15.96 -2.82 -1.76
CA ALA A 144 -16.10 -1.42 -1.44
C ALA A 144 -17.57 -1.00 -1.33
N ILE A 145 -18.43 -1.52 -2.20
CA ILE A 145 -19.88 -1.24 -2.18
C ILE A 145 -20.50 -1.75 -0.87
N TYR A 146 -20.33 -3.05 -0.53
CA TYR A 146 -20.94 -3.57 0.71
C TYR A 146 -20.36 -2.89 1.96
N GLN A 147 -19.06 -2.60 1.98
CA GLN A 147 -18.45 -1.95 3.15
C GLN A 147 -19.03 -0.57 3.37
N THR A 148 -19.28 0.19 2.29
CA THR A 148 -19.95 1.49 2.39
C THR A 148 -21.39 1.34 2.88
N HIS A 149 -22.17 0.40 2.34
CA HIS A 149 -23.53 0.14 2.85
C HIS A 149 -23.53 -0.24 4.34
N MET A 150 -22.66 -1.15 4.76
CA MET A 150 -22.54 -1.56 6.16
C MET A 150 -22.18 -0.39 7.09
N LEU A 151 -21.25 0.47 6.67
CA LEU A 151 -20.86 1.66 7.44
C LEU A 151 -21.99 2.70 7.53
N ASP A 152 -22.87 2.75 6.53
CA ASP A 152 -24.06 3.60 6.51
C ASP A 152 -25.27 2.94 7.20
N GLY A 153 -25.09 1.77 7.84
CA GLY A 153 -26.14 1.03 8.54
C GLY A 153 -27.16 0.34 7.61
N GLN A 154 -26.85 0.24 6.32
CA GLN A 154 -27.67 -0.41 5.30
C GLN A 154 -27.39 -1.92 5.24
N PRO A 155 -28.35 -2.76 4.79
CA PRO A 155 -28.13 -4.21 4.62
C PRO A 155 -27.09 -4.52 3.53
N ASP A 156 -26.44 -5.69 3.63
CA ASP A 156 -25.40 -6.11 2.67
C ASP A 156 -26.04 -6.31 1.28
N PRO A 157 -25.62 -5.57 0.25
CA PRO A 157 -26.14 -5.72 -1.10
C PRO A 157 -25.66 -6.97 -1.83
N LEU A 158 -24.61 -7.63 -1.34
CA LEU A 158 -24.03 -8.79 -1.97
C LEU A 158 -24.56 -10.10 -1.38
N ALA A 159 -25.20 -10.05 -0.21
CA ALA A 159 -25.58 -11.22 0.56
C ALA A 159 -27.08 -11.37 0.78
N ASP A 160 -27.51 -12.62 0.91
CA ASP A 160 -28.84 -12.97 1.36
C ASP A 160 -29.01 -12.76 2.88
N GLU A 161 -30.21 -13.01 3.38
CA GLU A 161 -30.55 -12.91 4.81
C GLU A 161 -29.68 -13.79 5.72
N LYS A 162 -29.04 -14.83 5.15
CA LYS A 162 -28.13 -15.74 5.87
C LYS A 162 -26.67 -15.28 5.79
N GLY A 163 -26.41 -14.09 5.25
CA GLY A 163 -25.07 -13.54 5.07
C GLY A 163 -24.27 -14.21 3.94
N GLN A 164 -24.90 -15.02 3.09
CA GLN A 164 -24.23 -15.68 1.98
C GLN A 164 -24.36 -14.88 0.70
N ARG A 165 -23.27 -14.78 -0.07
CA ARG A 165 -23.32 -14.11 -1.37
C ARG A 165 -24.33 -14.75 -2.31
N HIS A 166 -25.08 -13.91 -3.03
CA HIS A 166 -26.05 -14.37 -4.03
C HIS A 166 -25.39 -15.24 -5.10
N ILE A 167 -26.10 -16.32 -5.49
CA ILE A 167 -25.58 -17.36 -6.38
C ILE A 167 -25.10 -16.81 -7.74
N ILE A 168 -25.79 -15.80 -8.28
CA ILE A 168 -25.45 -15.16 -9.56
C ILE A 168 -24.05 -14.52 -9.48
N LEU A 169 -23.81 -13.72 -8.44
CA LEU A 169 -22.52 -13.08 -8.23
C LEU A 169 -21.42 -14.10 -7.91
N LYS A 170 -21.72 -15.14 -7.12
CA LYS A 170 -20.78 -16.26 -6.85
C LYS A 170 -20.31 -16.91 -8.16
N ARG A 171 -21.24 -17.24 -9.05
CA ARG A 171 -20.94 -17.87 -10.36
C ARG A 171 -20.16 -16.93 -11.27
N GLN A 172 -20.51 -15.65 -11.32
CA GLN A 172 -19.80 -14.65 -12.12
C GLN A 172 -18.34 -14.49 -11.68
N ILE A 173 -18.10 -14.35 -10.37
CA ILE A 173 -16.75 -14.24 -9.82
C ILE A 173 -15.94 -15.51 -10.10
N GLU A 174 -16.57 -16.67 -9.96
CA GLU A 174 -15.91 -17.95 -10.22
C GLU A 174 -15.54 -18.11 -11.70
N ASN A 175 -16.40 -17.68 -12.62
CA ASN A 175 -16.07 -17.58 -14.03
C ASN A 175 -14.82 -16.72 -14.25
N TYR A 176 -14.73 -15.54 -13.61
CA TYR A 176 -13.55 -14.69 -13.74
C TYR A 176 -12.27 -15.34 -13.23
N ARG A 177 -12.32 -16.07 -12.10
CA ARG A 177 -11.16 -16.79 -11.58
C ARG A 177 -10.64 -17.85 -12.53
N ARG A 178 -11.55 -18.59 -13.20
CA ARG A 178 -11.18 -19.62 -14.18
C ARG A 178 -10.50 -19.05 -15.43
N HIS A 179 -10.83 -17.81 -15.78
CA HIS A 179 -10.25 -17.10 -16.92
C HIS A 179 -9.06 -16.21 -16.55
N ASP A 180 -8.73 -16.09 -15.26
CA ASP A 180 -7.53 -15.38 -14.85
C ASP A 180 -6.30 -16.26 -15.13
N PRO A 181 -5.18 -15.64 -15.53
CA PRO A 181 -3.94 -16.39 -15.67
C PRO A 181 -3.53 -16.97 -14.31
N PRO A 182 -2.84 -18.13 -14.31
CA PRO A 182 -2.38 -18.73 -13.07
C PRO A 182 -1.51 -17.75 -12.27
N PRO A 183 -1.60 -17.75 -10.92
CA PRO A 183 -0.79 -16.89 -10.09
C PRO A 183 0.69 -17.04 -10.40
N LYS A 184 1.37 -15.95 -10.78
CA LYS A 184 2.81 -15.94 -10.93
C LYS A 184 3.44 -16.04 -9.53
N ARG A 185 3.98 -17.22 -9.20
CA ARG A 185 4.75 -17.42 -7.96
C ARG A 185 5.96 -16.48 -8.01
N LYS A 186 6.13 -15.65 -7.00
CA LYS A 186 7.36 -14.89 -6.82
C LYS A 186 8.37 -15.82 -6.18
N LEU A 187 9.56 -15.92 -6.77
CA LEU A 187 10.65 -16.68 -6.16
C LEU A 187 10.97 -16.07 -4.80
N ALA A 188 11.14 -16.93 -3.80
CA ALA A 188 11.79 -16.51 -2.57
C ALA A 188 13.21 -16.10 -2.92
N LEU A 189 13.67 -14.99 -2.36
CA LEU A 189 15.07 -14.62 -2.47
C LEU A 189 15.88 -15.75 -1.79
N PRO A 190 16.92 -16.32 -2.41
CA PRO A 190 17.71 -17.34 -1.74
C PRO A 190 18.70 -16.68 -0.76
N HIS A 191 19.12 -17.42 0.26
CA HIS A 191 20.19 -16.99 1.17
C HIS A 191 21.50 -16.63 0.42
N LEU A 192 21.73 -17.28 -0.73
CA LEU A 192 22.85 -16.96 -1.64
C LEU A 192 22.87 -15.49 -2.06
N ALA A 193 21.72 -14.82 -2.19
CA ALA A 193 21.67 -13.40 -2.51
C ALA A 193 22.33 -12.52 -1.43
N ILE A 194 22.20 -12.90 -0.15
CA ILE A 194 22.87 -12.20 0.95
C ILE A 194 24.38 -12.47 0.93
N LYS A 195 24.80 -13.71 0.60
CA LYS A 195 26.22 -14.03 0.38
C LYS A 195 26.84 -13.16 -0.72
N TYR A 196 26.15 -12.99 -1.85
CA TYR A 196 26.64 -12.10 -2.92
C TYR A 196 26.75 -10.65 -2.47
N LEU A 197 25.76 -10.13 -1.75
CA LEU A 197 25.80 -8.78 -1.21
C LEU A 197 27.03 -8.56 -0.30
N ASN A 198 27.36 -9.54 0.56
CA ASN A 198 28.55 -9.49 1.41
C ASN A 198 29.86 -9.41 0.63
N VAL A 199 29.99 -10.17 -0.46
CA VAL A 199 31.21 -10.16 -1.28
C VAL A 199 31.40 -8.79 -1.95
N THR A 200 30.31 -8.14 -2.36
CA THR A 200 30.34 -6.80 -2.97
C THR A 200 30.43 -5.65 -1.95
N ARG A 201 30.52 -5.94 -0.64
CA ARG A 201 30.58 -4.93 0.43
C ARG A 201 31.88 -4.11 0.44
N ALA A 202 32.87 -4.50 -0.35
CA ALA A 202 34.19 -3.88 -0.42
C ALA A 202 34.20 -2.44 -0.99
N ASP A 203 33.09 -1.95 -1.55
CA ASP A 203 32.98 -0.57 -2.00
C ASP A 203 33.00 0.38 -0.78
N ASN A 204 33.97 1.31 -0.74
CA ASN A 204 34.11 2.36 0.29
C ASN A 204 32.99 3.43 0.25
N ASN A 205 31.80 3.07 -0.21
CA ASN A 205 30.64 3.93 -0.27
C ASN A 205 29.72 3.67 0.93
N PRO A 206 29.60 4.62 1.88
CA PRO A 206 28.77 4.45 3.07
C PRO A 206 27.30 4.14 2.77
N ARG A 207 26.78 4.61 1.63
CA ARG A 207 25.41 4.33 1.20
C ARG A 207 25.21 2.86 0.84
N TYR A 208 26.17 2.25 0.13
CA TYR A 208 26.07 0.83 -0.23
C TYR A 208 26.24 -0.08 0.99
N GLN A 209 27.10 0.31 1.94
CA GLN A 209 27.22 -0.37 3.23
C GLN A 209 25.90 -0.34 4.01
N ALA A 210 25.23 0.83 4.09
CA ALA A 210 23.93 0.92 4.74
C ALA A 210 22.84 0.09 4.05
N ILE A 211 22.81 0.06 2.71
CA ILE A 211 21.89 -0.80 1.94
C ILE A 211 22.15 -2.28 2.25
N HIS A 212 23.43 -2.66 2.30
CA HIS A 212 23.86 -4.01 2.63
C HIS A 212 23.39 -4.44 4.02
N ASP A 213 23.68 -3.62 5.04
CA ASP A 213 23.30 -3.90 6.42
C ASP A 213 21.78 -4.01 6.57
N LEU A 214 21.02 -3.09 5.97
CA LEU A 214 19.56 -3.11 5.99
C LEU A 214 18.97 -4.35 5.29
N CYS A 215 19.53 -4.76 4.15
CA CYS A 215 19.11 -5.98 3.46
C CYS A 215 19.39 -7.23 4.28
N THR A 216 20.56 -7.30 4.93
CA THR A 216 20.96 -8.42 5.79
C THR A 216 20.03 -8.51 7.01
N ILE A 217 19.80 -7.39 7.70
CA ILE A 217 18.86 -7.34 8.82
C ILE A 217 17.44 -7.74 8.36
N ALA A 218 16.95 -7.17 7.27
CA ALA A 218 15.62 -7.49 6.76
C ALA A 218 15.45 -8.97 6.40
N TRP A 219 16.51 -9.61 5.89
CA TRP A 219 16.51 -11.03 5.56
C TRP A 219 16.38 -11.92 6.78
N PHE A 220 17.28 -11.77 7.77
CA PHE A 220 17.31 -12.63 8.94
C PHE A 220 16.15 -12.37 9.91
N TYR A 221 15.67 -11.12 9.98
CA TYR A 221 14.52 -10.75 10.81
C TYR A 221 13.19 -10.77 10.05
N LEU A 222 13.18 -11.23 8.80
CA LEU A 222 11.99 -11.38 7.95
C LEU A 222 11.14 -10.09 7.86
N LEU A 223 11.82 -8.95 7.78
CA LEU A 223 11.18 -7.65 7.82
C LEU A 223 10.47 -7.34 6.51
N ARG A 224 9.29 -6.73 6.62
CA ARG A 224 8.60 -6.12 5.48
C ARG A 224 9.30 -4.83 5.10
N VAL A 225 9.21 -4.44 3.83
CA VAL A 225 9.84 -3.19 3.31
C VAL A 225 9.55 -1.95 4.17
N GLY A 226 8.33 -1.81 4.69
CA GLY A 226 7.95 -0.68 5.56
C GLY A 226 8.50 -0.72 6.99
N GLU A 227 9.12 -1.82 7.40
CA GLU A 227 9.72 -2.01 8.74
C GLU A 227 11.18 -1.56 8.78
N TYR A 228 11.85 -1.40 7.64
CA TYR A 228 13.27 -1.01 7.57
C TYR A 228 13.60 0.07 6.53
N THR A 229 12.62 0.52 5.74
CA THR A 229 12.81 1.64 4.79
C THR A 229 11.98 2.85 5.19
N HIS A 230 12.59 4.03 5.02
CA HIS A 230 11.89 5.29 5.13
C HIS A 230 11.19 5.63 3.81
N THR A 231 9.96 6.14 3.91
CA THR A 231 9.26 6.69 2.75
C THR A 231 8.79 8.10 3.09
N THR A 232 8.87 9.01 2.13
CA THR A 232 8.41 10.41 2.26
C THR A 232 6.89 10.57 2.27
N HIS A 233 6.12 9.48 2.18
CA HIS A 233 4.66 9.54 2.12
C HIS A 233 4.05 9.91 3.47
N THR A 234 3.23 10.97 3.46
CA THR A 234 2.43 11.49 4.58
C THR A 234 1.21 10.63 4.96
N ALA A 235 0.98 9.52 4.25
CA ALA A 235 -0.16 8.65 4.51
C ALA A 235 0.01 7.88 5.84
N ARG A 236 -1.05 7.84 6.66
CA ARG A 236 -1.09 7.09 7.92
C ARG A 236 -0.81 5.60 7.69
N ARG A 237 0.37 5.13 8.11
CA ARG A 237 0.76 3.71 8.09
C ARG A 237 0.72 3.12 9.51
N ARG A 238 0.40 1.82 9.59
CA ARG A 238 0.49 1.05 10.86
C ARG A 238 1.89 0.50 11.10
N THR A 239 2.59 0.14 10.03
CA THR A 239 3.95 -0.36 10.12
C THR A 239 4.88 0.80 10.46
N ILE A 240 5.66 0.62 11.51
CA ILE A 240 6.68 1.58 11.97
C ILE A 240 8.04 0.97 11.66
N GLN A 241 9.00 1.82 11.29
CA GLN A 241 10.39 1.39 11.13
C GLN A 241 10.94 0.94 12.48
N PHE A 242 11.73 -0.13 12.51
CA PHE A 242 12.46 -0.46 13.72
C PHE A 242 13.50 0.62 14.01
N ARG A 243 13.75 0.82 15.29
CA ARG A 243 14.72 1.78 15.81
C ARG A 243 15.80 1.04 16.60
N LEU A 244 16.88 1.74 16.93
CA LEU A 244 17.93 1.16 17.76
C LEU A 244 17.42 0.69 19.13
N GLU A 245 16.45 1.40 19.74
CA GLU A 245 15.83 0.99 21.01
C GLU A 245 14.99 -0.30 20.89
N ASP A 246 14.63 -0.69 19.68
CA ASP A 246 13.91 -1.94 19.41
C ASP A 246 14.87 -3.14 19.32
N VAL A 247 16.20 -2.91 19.38
CA VAL A 247 17.26 -3.94 19.33
C VAL A 247 17.84 -4.17 20.73
N THR A 248 17.93 -5.44 21.12
CA THR A 248 18.64 -5.87 22.33
C THR A 248 19.82 -6.74 21.91
N LEU A 249 21.03 -6.36 22.31
CA LEU A 249 22.25 -7.13 22.09
C LEU A 249 22.53 -7.99 23.32
N TRP A 250 23.09 -9.16 23.10
CA TRP A 250 23.31 -10.15 24.15
C TRP A 250 24.74 -10.69 24.12
N ASN A 251 25.31 -10.91 25.30
CA ASN A 251 26.45 -11.77 25.52
C ASN A 251 25.97 -12.98 26.34
N HIS A 252 25.76 -14.10 25.66
CA HIS A 252 25.04 -15.26 26.17
C HIS A 252 23.69 -14.85 26.79
N ALA A 253 23.54 -14.98 28.10
CA ALA A 253 22.32 -14.62 28.83
C ALA A 253 22.27 -13.15 29.30
N GLN A 254 23.35 -12.38 29.13
CA GLN A 254 23.45 -11.01 29.63
C GLN A 254 23.12 -10.00 28.53
N VAL A 255 22.33 -8.98 28.86
CA VAL A 255 22.06 -7.86 27.95
C VAL A 255 23.26 -6.92 27.89
N LEU A 256 23.73 -6.65 26.67
CA LEU A 256 24.74 -5.63 26.41
C LEU A 256 24.07 -4.27 26.21
N HIS A 257 24.54 -3.26 26.94
CA HIS A 257 24.09 -1.89 26.74
C HIS A 257 24.58 -1.35 25.40
N SER A 258 23.68 -0.75 24.61
CA SER A 258 23.99 -0.16 23.31
C SER A 258 24.96 1.03 23.37
N THR A 259 25.24 1.56 24.55
CA THR A 259 26.19 2.65 24.80
C THR A 259 27.62 2.16 25.02
N LEU A 260 27.86 0.85 25.08
CA LEU A 260 29.21 0.29 25.17
C LEU A 260 30.03 0.67 23.92
N PRO A 261 31.37 0.76 24.04
CA PRO A 261 32.22 1.01 22.89
C PRO A 261 31.95 0.02 21.77
N LEU A 262 31.97 0.49 20.51
CA LEU A 262 31.68 -0.36 19.35
C LEU A 262 32.52 -1.64 19.36
N GLN A 263 33.83 -1.55 19.64
CA GLN A 263 34.72 -2.71 19.69
C GLN A 263 34.28 -3.75 20.75
N THR A 264 33.75 -3.31 21.90
CA THR A 264 33.21 -4.19 22.93
C THR A 264 31.96 -4.89 22.43
N LEU A 265 31.05 -4.16 21.78
CA LEU A 265 29.85 -4.74 21.19
C LEU A 265 30.20 -5.77 20.10
N LEU A 266 31.13 -5.45 19.19
CA LEU A 266 31.55 -6.34 18.10
C LEU A 266 32.23 -7.62 18.62
N SER A 267 32.93 -7.56 19.76
CA SER A 267 33.68 -8.71 20.31
C SER A 267 32.86 -9.59 21.26
N GLN A 268 31.89 -9.02 21.98
CA GLN A 268 31.15 -9.73 23.03
C GLN A 268 29.73 -10.11 22.62
N CYS A 269 29.18 -9.53 21.55
CA CYS A 269 27.82 -9.83 21.13
C CYS A 269 27.72 -11.24 20.53
N THR A 270 26.96 -12.11 21.20
CA THR A 270 26.71 -13.48 20.75
C THR A 270 25.29 -13.66 20.23
N ALA A 271 24.38 -12.72 20.45
CA ALA A 271 23.02 -12.78 19.94
C ALA A 271 22.38 -11.38 19.88
N ALA A 272 21.35 -11.24 19.05
CA ALA A 272 20.55 -10.02 19.00
C ALA A 272 19.06 -10.35 18.91
N THR A 273 18.25 -9.50 19.52
CA THR A 273 16.80 -9.59 19.51
C THR A 273 16.21 -8.32 18.95
N LEU A 274 15.31 -8.46 17.98
CA LEU A 274 14.55 -7.36 17.43
C LEU A 274 13.09 -7.44 17.88
N ARG A 275 12.60 -6.36 18.50
CA ARG A 275 11.22 -6.22 18.95
C ARG A 275 10.44 -5.31 18.02
N ILE A 276 9.62 -5.91 17.17
CA ILE A 276 8.77 -5.16 16.23
C ILE A 276 7.53 -4.66 16.97
N SER A 277 7.51 -3.35 17.25
CA SER A 277 6.47 -2.70 18.05
C SER A 277 5.07 -2.75 17.40
N ASN A 278 4.97 -2.53 16.09
CA ASN A 278 3.69 -2.51 15.37
C ASN A 278 3.78 -3.13 13.97
N GLN A 279 2.94 -4.14 13.72
CA GLN A 279 2.79 -4.76 12.40
C GLN A 279 1.53 -4.31 11.67
N LYS A 280 1.51 -4.51 10.34
CA LYS A 280 0.36 -4.27 9.46
C LYS A 280 -0.94 -4.91 9.96
N ASN A 281 -0.83 -6.10 10.56
CA ASN A 281 -1.97 -6.88 11.06
C ASN A 281 -2.42 -6.46 12.48
N GLY A 282 -1.83 -5.42 13.08
CA GLY A 282 -2.17 -4.96 14.42
C GLY A 282 -1.56 -5.79 15.57
N ARG A 283 -0.84 -6.88 15.26
CA ARG A 283 0.00 -7.58 16.25
C ARG A 283 1.12 -6.65 16.72
N ARG A 284 1.28 -6.58 18.03
CA ARG A 284 2.29 -5.75 18.70
C ARG A 284 3.36 -6.63 19.33
N ASN A 285 4.56 -6.09 19.44
CA ASN A 285 5.68 -6.68 20.16
C ASN A 285 6.07 -8.08 19.68
N GLN A 286 6.11 -8.28 18.36
CA GLN A 286 6.71 -9.52 17.85
C GLN A 286 8.21 -9.48 18.17
N VAL A 287 8.70 -10.53 18.81
CA VAL A 287 10.10 -10.69 19.16
C VAL A 287 10.71 -11.72 18.23
N ILE A 288 11.81 -11.36 17.58
CA ILE A 288 12.61 -12.27 16.76
C ILE A 288 14.01 -12.26 17.34
N HIS A 289 14.49 -13.42 17.76
CA HIS A 289 15.82 -13.63 18.32
C HIS A 289 16.69 -14.33 17.28
N GLN A 290 17.92 -13.88 17.15
CA GLN A 290 18.93 -14.50 16.30
C GLN A 290 20.20 -14.69 17.13
N GLU A 291 20.88 -15.81 16.93
CA GLU A 291 22.18 -16.11 17.55
C GLU A 291 23.31 -15.89 16.55
N ALA A 292 24.48 -15.53 17.05
CA ALA A 292 25.68 -15.41 16.25
C ALA A 292 26.10 -16.79 15.71
N THR A 293 26.47 -16.81 14.44
CA THR A 293 27.03 -17.98 13.77
C THR A 293 28.36 -17.60 13.15
N HIS A 294 29.19 -18.58 12.80
CA HIS A 294 30.46 -18.32 12.11
C HIS A 294 30.30 -18.05 10.59
N ASP A 295 29.07 -17.96 10.06
CA ASP A 295 28.85 -17.61 8.66
C ASP A 295 29.11 -16.11 8.46
N VAL A 296 29.81 -15.76 7.38
CA VAL A 296 30.10 -14.37 6.99
C VAL A 296 28.85 -13.51 6.83
N THR A 297 27.70 -14.12 6.53
CA THR A 297 26.39 -13.46 6.40
C THR A 297 25.66 -13.26 7.71
N CYS A 298 26.21 -13.74 8.83
CA CYS A 298 25.58 -13.61 10.12
C CYS A 298 25.27 -12.13 10.40
N PRO A 299 24.02 -11.77 10.76
CA PRO A 299 23.65 -10.38 11.04
C PRO A 299 24.19 -9.88 12.40
N ILE A 300 24.86 -10.74 13.16
CA ILE A 300 25.30 -10.51 14.55
C ILE A 300 26.81 -10.66 14.69
N SER A 301 27.39 -11.70 14.10
CA SER A 301 28.81 -11.98 14.27
C SER A 301 29.65 -10.99 13.45
N CYS A 302 30.67 -10.43 14.09
CA CYS A 302 31.62 -9.51 13.46
C CYS A 302 32.96 -10.18 13.18
N ASN A 303 32.97 -11.48 12.86
CA ASN A 303 34.19 -12.20 12.46
C ASN A 303 34.69 -11.80 11.05
N HIS A 304 34.47 -10.56 10.63
CA HIS A 304 35.27 -9.95 9.58
C HIS A 304 36.40 -9.16 10.24
N PRO A 305 37.67 -9.38 9.85
CA PRO A 305 38.76 -8.58 10.35
C PRO A 305 38.46 -7.09 10.10
N PRO A 306 38.80 -6.19 11.04
CA PRO A 306 38.75 -4.76 10.77
C PRO A 306 39.58 -4.51 9.51
N TYR A 307 39.04 -3.70 8.60
CA TYR A 307 39.66 -3.34 7.33
C TYR A 307 41.18 -3.14 7.49
N PRO A 308 42.02 -3.66 6.57
CA PRO A 308 43.40 -3.22 6.53
C PRO A 308 43.39 -1.71 6.27
N ALA A 309 43.87 -0.93 7.25
CA ALA A 309 44.25 0.45 7.00
C ALA A 309 45.20 0.44 5.80
N HIS A 310 44.90 1.22 4.77
CA HIS A 310 45.83 1.37 3.64
C HIS A 310 47.20 1.76 4.21
N PRO A 311 48.31 1.10 3.79
CA PRO A 311 49.62 1.60 4.13
C PRO A 311 49.76 3.01 3.55
N PRO A 312 50.45 3.94 4.24
CA PRO A 312 50.69 5.27 3.70
C PRO A 312 51.39 5.09 2.34
N THR A 313 50.75 5.61 1.30
CA THR A 313 51.37 5.76 -0.01
C THR A 313 52.59 6.65 0.16
N HIS A 314 53.76 6.03 0.16
CA HIS A 314 55.01 6.75 -0.09
C HIS A 314 54.96 7.24 -1.54
N VAL A 315 54.73 8.54 -1.68
CA VAL A 315 55.20 9.35 -2.82
C VAL A 315 56.24 10.30 -2.23
#